data_AF-A0A562RFE1-F1
#
_entry.id   AF-A0A562RFE1-F1
#
_cell.length_a   1.000
_cell.length_b   1.000
_cell.length_c   1.000
_cell.angle_alpha   90.00
_cell.angle_beta   90.00
_cell.angle_gamma   90.00
#
_symmetry.space_group_name_H-M   'P 1'
#
loop_
_entity.id
_entity.type
_entity.pdbx_description
1 polymer ?
#
loop_
_entity_poly.entity_id
_entity_poly.type
_entity_poly.pdbx_seq_one_letter_code
_entity_poly.pdbx_strand_id
1 'polypeptide(L)' 'MEQDGGGAGGERRTDAALAALIDQGIGFDADCGATIAWAFLARHGVPPALILRVLAAPGEGSAPRRTRGATAPPAPLQ' A
#
# COMPACT_ATOMS: atom_id res chain seq x y z
N MET A 1 9.74 27.21 -28.89
CA MET A 1 9.11 26.94 -27.59
C MET A 1 9.39 25.48 -27.28
N GLU A 2 10.49 25.26 -26.57
CA GLU A 2 10.92 23.98 -26.01
C GLU A 2 9.81 23.41 -25.12
N GLN A 3 9.53 22.10 -25.24
CA GLN A 3 9.06 21.30 -24.10
C GLN A 3 9.66 19.89 -24.22
N ASP A 4 10.90 19.82 -23.74
CA ASP A 4 11.54 18.63 -23.17
C ASP A 4 10.83 18.28 -21.85
N GLY A 5 10.40 17.03 -21.67
CA GLY A 5 9.82 16.52 -20.43
C GLY A 5 9.11 15.18 -20.66
N GLY A 6 9.54 14.02 -20.17
CA GLY A 6 10.44 13.74 -19.05
C GLY A 6 9.74 12.75 -18.10
N GLY A 7 10.00 11.45 -18.26
CA GLY A 7 10.02 10.40 -17.21
C GLY A 7 8.80 10.06 -16.33
N ALA A 8 7.76 10.87 -16.20
CA ALA A 8 6.77 10.73 -15.10
C ALA A 8 5.59 9.75 -15.36
N GLY A 9 5.53 9.13 -16.54
CA GLY A 9 4.45 8.20 -16.91
C GLY A 9 4.72 6.75 -16.52
N GLY A 10 5.99 6.33 -16.51
CA GLY A 10 6.38 4.95 -16.21
C GLY A 10 6.26 4.63 -14.73
N GLU A 11 6.83 5.46 -13.87
CA GLU A 11 6.88 5.24 -12.42
C GLU A 11 5.47 5.15 -11.81
N ARG A 12 4.55 6.04 -12.19
CA ARG A 12 3.15 6.00 -11.71
C ARG A 12 2.38 4.77 -12.20
N ARG A 13 2.66 4.30 -13.42
CA ARG A 13 2.03 3.10 -13.97
C ARG A 13 2.57 1.84 -13.31
N THR A 14 3.87 1.79 -13.02
CA THR A 14 4.51 0.73 -12.24
C THR A 14 3.95 0.69 -10.82
N ASP A 15 3.77 1.84 -10.18
CA ASP A 15 3.19 1.93 -8.84
C ASP A 15 1.73 1.43 -8.83
N ALA A 16 0.92 1.82 -9.82
CA ALA A 16 -0.46 1.34 -9.95
C ALA A 16 -0.53 -0.18 -10.22
N ALA A 17 0.36 -0.72 -11.05
CA ALA A 17 0.44 -2.16 -11.31
C ALA A 17 0.86 -2.94 -10.06
N LEU A 18 1.83 -2.41 -9.31
CA LEU A 18 2.26 -2.99 -8.04
C LEU A 18 1.13 -2.96 -6.99
N ALA A 19 0.40 -1.84 -6.90
CA ALA A 19 -0.74 -1.70 -6.00
C ALA A 19 -1.84 -2.73 -6.31
N ALA A 20 -2.15 -2.95 -7.59
CA ALA A 20 -3.13 -3.96 -8.00
C ALA A 20 -2.70 -5.39 -7.64
N LEU A 21 -1.40 -5.71 -7.78
CA LEU A 21 -0.85 -7.00 -7.36
C LEU A 21 -0.95 -7.20 -5.83
N ILE A 22 -0.68 -6.15 -5.06
CA ILE A 22 -0.81 -6.16 -3.60
C ILE A 22 -2.25 -6.40 -3.17
N ASP A 23 -3.21 -5.68 -3.77
CA ASP A 23 -4.64 -5.81 -3.49
C ASP A 23 -5.13 -7.25 -3.75
N GLN A 24 -4.71 -7.82 -4.88
CA GLN A 24 -5.02 -9.21 -5.22
C GLN A 24 -4.36 -10.22 -4.27
N GLY A 25 -3.13 -9.94 -3.80
CA GLY A 25 -2.45 -10.74 -2.78
C GLY A 25 -3.18 -10.74 -1.44
N ILE A 26 -3.73 -9.60 -1.01
CA ILE A 26 -4.55 -9.49 0.21
C ILE A 26 -5.84 -10.30 0.06
N GLY A 27 -6.48 -10.26 -1.12
CA GLY A 27 -7.63 -11.12 -1.41
C GLY A 27 -7.33 -12.61 -1.27
N PHE A 28 -6.17 -13.06 -1.78
CA PHE A 28 -5.73 -14.44 -1.61
C PHE A 28 -5.41 -14.81 -0.16
N ASP A 29 -4.92 -13.87 0.65
CA ASP A 29 -4.67 -14.12 2.08
C ASP A 29 -5.97 -14.38 2.82
N ALA A 30 -7.01 -13.59 2.54
CA ALA A 30 -8.34 -13.75 3.14
C ALA A 30 -9.06 -15.04 2.69
N ASP A 31 -8.89 -15.47 1.44
CA ASP A 31 -9.61 -16.62 0.86
C ASP A 31 -8.86 -17.95 1.05
N CYS A 32 -7.54 -17.95 0.84
CA CYS A 32 -6.70 -19.15 0.76
C CYS A 32 -5.57 -19.18 1.81
N GLY A 33 -5.33 -18.08 2.52
CA GLY A 33 -4.28 -17.94 3.54
C GLY A 33 -2.94 -17.41 3.03
N ALA A 34 -2.13 -16.93 3.98
CA ALA A 34 -0.86 -16.22 3.74
C ALA A 34 0.15 -16.96 2.86
N THR A 35 0.20 -18.30 2.93
CA THR A 35 1.12 -19.11 2.12
C THR A 35 0.82 -18.99 0.61
N ILE A 36 -0.47 -18.99 0.24
CA ILE A 36 -0.89 -18.87 -1.16
C ILE A 36 -0.70 -17.44 -1.66
N ALA A 37 -1.07 -16.45 -0.85
CA ALA A 37 -0.83 -15.03 -1.13
C ALA A 37 0.67 -14.73 -1.35
N TRP A 38 1.54 -15.30 -0.51
CA TRP A 38 2.98 -15.16 -0.64
C TRP A 38 3.48 -15.71 -1.97
N ALA A 39 3.09 -16.94 -2.32
CA ALA A 39 3.52 -17.59 -3.54
C ALA A 39 3.08 -16.80 -4.78
N PHE A 40 1.86 -16.23 -4.76
CA PHE A 40 1.38 -15.35 -5.80
C PHE A 40 2.28 -14.10 -5.95
N LEU A 41 2.46 -13.33 -4.88
CA LEU A 41 3.24 -12.08 -4.93
C LEU A 41 4.72 -12.32 -5.32
N ALA A 42 5.34 -13.38 -4.79
CA ALA A 42 6.71 -13.73 -5.12
C ALA A 42 6.89 -14.08 -6.60
N ARG A 43 5.92 -14.79 -7.21
CA ARG A 43 5.94 -15.11 -8.65
C ARG A 43 5.78 -13.88 -9.54
N HIS A 44 5.12 -12.85 -9.06
CA HIS A 44 4.96 -11.57 -9.76
C HIS A 44 6.14 -10.60 -9.54
N GLY A 45 7.21 -11.05 -8.87
CA GLY A 45 8.43 -10.26 -8.67
C GLY A 45 8.35 -9.23 -7.54
N VAL A 46 7.35 -9.35 -6.66
CA VAL A 46 7.24 -8.47 -5.49
C VAL A 46 8.35 -8.84 -4.49
N PRO A 47 9.12 -7.86 -3.99
CA PRO A 47 10.21 -8.15 -3.07
C PRO A 47 9.69 -8.72 -1.74
N PRO A 48 10.38 -9.71 -1.15
CA PRO A 48 9.90 -10.43 0.03
C PRO A 48 9.69 -9.52 1.25
N ALA A 49 10.49 -8.46 1.39
CA ALA A 49 10.30 -7.45 2.44
C ALA A 49 8.95 -6.73 2.33
N LEU A 50 8.46 -6.52 1.11
CA LEU A 50 7.17 -5.88 0.87
C LEU A 50 6.02 -6.87 1.09
N ILE A 51 6.17 -8.13 0.65
CA ILE A 51 5.22 -9.22 0.92
C ILE A 51 5.02 -9.38 2.43
N LEU A 52 6.11 -9.46 3.20
CA LEU A 52 6.06 -9.53 4.66
C LEU A 52 5.33 -8.35 5.27
N ARG A 53 5.57 -7.12 4.80
CA ARG A 53 4.89 -5.93 5.32
C ARG A 53 3.38 -5.98 5.07
N VAL A 54 2.96 -6.45 3.89
CA VAL A 54 1.55 -6.53 3.52
C VAL A 54 0.84 -7.64 4.29
N LEU A 55 1.43 -8.84 4.37
CA LEU A 55 0.81 -10.01 5.00
C LEU A 55 0.95 -10.00 6.53
N ALA A 56 1.98 -9.37 7.10
CA ALA A 56 2.11 -9.21 8.55
C ALA A 56 1.31 -8.03 9.10
N ALA A 57 0.72 -7.20 8.23
CA ALA A 57 -0.26 -6.22 8.69
C ALA A 57 -1.46 -7.00 9.23
N PRO A 58 -1.80 -6.89 10.53
CA PRO A 58 -2.99 -7.55 11.05
C PRO A 58 -4.16 -7.07 10.20
N GLY A 59 -4.91 -8.01 9.63
CA GLY A 59 -6.01 -7.77 8.71
C GLY A 59 -7.17 -7.04 9.36
N GLU A 60 -6.97 -5.78 9.76
CA GLU A 60 -7.98 -4.81 10.16
C GLU A 60 -7.29 -3.44 10.33
N GLY A 61 -7.34 -2.57 9.32
CA GLY A 61 -7.13 -1.14 9.52
C GLY A 61 -5.74 -0.66 9.95
N SER A 62 -4.68 -0.93 9.17
CA SER A 62 -3.40 -0.23 9.34
C SER A 62 -3.52 1.25 8.90
N ALA A 63 -4.05 2.04 9.84
CA ALA A 63 -4.10 3.50 9.97
C ALA A 63 -4.66 4.33 8.79
N PRO A 64 -5.72 5.14 9.00
CA PRO A 64 -6.02 6.22 8.07
C PRO A 64 -4.81 7.15 8.03
N ARG A 65 -4.04 7.10 6.94
CA ARG A 65 -3.07 8.13 6.61
C ARG A 65 -3.84 9.41 6.29
N ARG A 66 -4.17 10.17 7.34
CA ARG A 66 -4.54 11.61 7.44
C ARG A 66 -5.82 11.84 8.27
N THR A 67 -5.63 12.05 9.57
CA THR A 67 -6.32 13.12 10.30
C THR A 67 -5.28 14.03 10.97
N ARG A 68 -4.40 14.66 10.16
CA ARG A 68 -3.70 15.87 10.60
C ARG A 68 -4.73 16.99 10.66
N GLY A 69 -5.50 16.98 11.74
CA GLY A 69 -6.65 17.87 11.94
C GLY A 69 -7.38 17.62 13.25
N ALA A 70 -6.77 16.93 14.22
CA ALA A 70 -7.18 17.11 15.61
C ALA A 70 -6.68 18.50 16.04
N THR A 71 -7.44 19.53 15.68
CA THR A 71 -7.37 20.80 16.39
C THR A 71 -7.84 20.48 17.81
N ALA A 72 -6.89 20.30 18.73
CA ALA A 72 -7.20 20.31 20.14
C ALA A 72 -7.74 21.71 20.45
N PRO A 73 -8.98 21.88 20.96
CA PRO A 73 -9.32 23.16 21.57
C PRO A 73 -8.47 23.28 22.84
N PRO A 74 -7.74 24.38 23.07
CA PRO A 74 -7.16 24.63 24.38
C PRO A 74 -8.34 24.84 25.33
N ALA A 75 -8.38 24.07 26.43
CA ALA A 75 -9.32 24.33 27.50
C ALA A 75 -9.06 25.73 28.07
N PRO A 76 -10.06 26.64 28.08
CA PRO A 76 -9.98 27.78 28.98
C PRO A 76 -10.43 27.32 30.37
N LEU A 77 -9.53 27.49 31.34
CA LEU A 77 -9.87 27.60 32.75
C LEU A 77 -10.88 28.74 32.92
N GLN A 78 -12.12 28.44 33.32
CA GLN A 78 -12.95 29.24 34.23
C GLN A 78 -14.20 28.46 34.64
#